data_AF-A0A6G1D3S4-F1
#
_entry.id   AF-A0A6G1D3S4-F1
#
_cell.length_a   1.000
_cell.length_b   1.000
_cell.length_c   1.000
_cell.angle_alpha   90.00
_cell.angle_beta   90.00
_cell.angle_gamma   90.00
#
_symmetry.space_group_name_H-M   'P 1'
#
loop_
_entity.id
_entity.type
_entity.pdbx_description
1 polymer ?
#
loop_
_entity_poly.entity_id
_entity_poly.type
_entity_poly.pdbx_seq_one_letter_code
_entity_poly.pdbx_strand_id
1 'polypeptide(L)'
;MNAGSFTIEREDHTIGNILRMQLHRDPNVLFAGYKLPHPLQYKINVRVHTATQSAPTQVYTQAINDLDKELENLKQAFENEKTRYNERPKLGY
;
A
#
# COMPACT_ATOMS: atom_id res chain seq x y z
N MET A 1 -19.65 1.82 15.90
CA MET A 1 -18.99 1.98 14.59
C MET A 1 -17.49 2.02 14.83
N ASN A 2 -16.75 1.06 14.28
CA ASN A 2 -15.29 1.05 14.37
C ASN A 2 -14.74 1.76 13.13
N ALA A 3 -14.45 3.05 13.24
CA ALA A 3 -13.94 3.86 12.14
C ALA A 3 -12.76 4.72 12.59
N GLY A 4 -11.73 4.81 11.75
CA GLY A 4 -10.53 5.63 11.95
C GLY A 4 -10.31 6.57 10.77
N SER A 5 -9.77 7.75 11.05
CA SER A 5 -9.29 8.69 10.03
C SER A 5 -7.83 9.02 10.31
N PHE A 6 -6.98 8.82 9.30
CA PHE A 6 -5.55 9.01 9.37
C PHE A 6 -5.15 10.11 8.40
N THR A 7 -4.40 11.10 8.89
CA THR A 7 -3.83 12.14 8.04
C THR A 7 -2.38 11.78 7.80
N ILE A 8 -1.99 11.67 6.53
CA ILE A 8 -0.60 11.44 6.13
C ILE A 8 -0.13 12.74 5.50
N GLU A 9 0.83 13.38 6.17
CA GLU A 9 1.44 14.62 5.72
C GLU A 9 2.50 14.34 4.67
N ARG A 10 2.67 15.28 3.72
CA ARG A 10 3.65 15.26 2.63
C ARG A 10 3.53 14.09 1.65
N GLU A 11 2.36 13.47 1.59
CA GLU A 11 2.05 12.36 0.68
C GLU A 11 0.89 12.69 -0.26
N ASP A 12 0.77 11.93 -1.34
CA ASP A 12 -0.20 12.13 -2.41
C ASP A 12 -0.94 10.84 -2.85
N HIS A 13 -1.53 10.87 -4.04
CA HIS A 13 -2.28 9.75 -4.63
C HIS A 13 -1.47 8.47 -4.79
N THR A 14 -0.13 8.55 -4.85
CA THR A 14 0.75 7.39 -5.05
C THR A 14 0.61 6.42 -3.88
N ILE A 15 0.94 6.86 -2.66
CA ILE A 15 0.79 6.04 -1.45
C ILE A 15 -0.68 5.85 -1.10
N GLY A 16 -1.51 6.88 -1.28
CA GLY A 16 -2.94 6.79 -0.97
C GLY A 16 -3.66 5.68 -1.74
N ASN A 17 -3.37 5.53 -3.04
CA ASN A 17 -4.03 4.53 -3.87
C ASN A 17 -3.58 3.10 -3.53
N ILE A 18 -2.28 2.87 -3.37
CA ILE A 18 -1.77 1.52 -3.07
C ILE A 18 -2.23 1.04 -1.70
N LEU A 19 -2.21 1.92 -0.68
CA LEU A 19 -2.70 1.60 0.65
C LEU A 19 -4.20 1.32 0.65
N ARG A 20 -4.99 2.11 -0.09
CA ARG A 20 -6.42 1.84 -0.28
C ARG A 20 -6.64 0.45 -0.86
N MET A 21 -5.91 0.07 -1.92
CA MET A 21 -6.05 -1.25 -2.54
C MET A 21 -5.72 -2.37 -1.55
N GLN A 22 -4.66 -2.20 -0.77
CA GLN A 22 -4.26 -3.19 0.24
C GLN A 22 -5.31 -3.35 1.35
N LEU A 23 -5.89 -2.26 1.82
CA LEU A 23 -6.95 -2.29 2.82
C LEU A 23 -8.21 -3.03 2.33
N HIS A 24 -8.55 -2.96 1.04
CA HIS A 24 -9.71 -3.70 0.51
C HIS A 24 -9.47 -5.21 0.36
N ARG A 25 -8.23 -5.68 0.52
CA ARG A 25 -7.93 -7.12 0.53
C ARG A 25 -8.29 -7.77 1.86
N ASP A 26 -8.39 -7.00 2.95
CA ASP A 26 -8.80 -7.51 4.25
C ASP A 26 -10.34 -7.64 4.32
N PRO A 27 -10.90 -8.85 4.54
CA PRO A 27 -12.35 -9.05 4.64
C PRO A 27 -12.99 -8.34 5.84
N ASN A 28 -12.21 -7.91 6.83
CA ASN A 28 -12.71 -7.16 7.98
C ASN A 28 -12.92 -5.66 7.70
N VAL A 29 -12.46 -5.17 6.54
CA VAL A 29 -12.65 -3.79 6.10
C VAL A 29 -13.99 -3.66 5.38
N LEU A 30 -14.88 -2.85 5.95
CA LEU A 30 -16.16 -2.51 5.35
C LEU A 30 -16.04 -1.34 4.38
N PHE A 31 -15.12 -0.42 4.66
CA PHE A 31 -14.86 0.73 3.82
C PHE A 31 -13.41 1.20 3.99
N ALA A 32 -12.72 1.46 2.88
CA ALA A 32 -11.49 2.22 2.88
C ALA A 32 -11.53 3.26 1.75
N GLY A 33 -11.06 4.48 2.04
CA GLY A 33 -10.98 5.52 1.05
C GLY A 33 -9.94 6.55 1.44
N TYR A 34 -9.33 7.19 0.46
CA TYR A 34 -8.45 8.32 0.70
C TYR A 34 -8.90 9.52 -0.13
N LYS A 35 -8.62 10.72 0.36
CA LYS A 35 -8.82 11.95 -0.40
C LYS A 35 -7.66 12.90 -0.18
N LEU A 36 -7.28 13.58 -1.24
CA LEU A 36 -6.44 14.75 -1.19
C LEU A 36 -7.37 15.98 -1.04
N PRO A 37 -7.33 16.70 0.10
CA PRO A 37 -8.32 17.73 0.40
C PRO A 37 -8.24 18.93 -0.54
N HIS A 38 -7.04 19.26 -1.02
CA HIS A 38 -6.82 20.34 -1.98
C HIS A 38 -5.49 20.13 -2.72
N PRO A 39 -5.40 20.33 -4.06
CA PRO A 39 -4.18 20.09 -4.85
C PRO A 39 -2.92 20.80 -4.34
N LEU A 40 -3.07 21.95 -3.70
CA LEU A 40 -1.96 22.73 -3.11
C LEU A 40 -1.58 22.31 -1.67
N GLN A 41 -2.27 21.32 -1.09
CA GLN A 41 -1.95 20.77 0.22
C GLN A 41 -1.36 19.38 0.04
N TYR A 42 -0.09 19.23 0.38
CA TYR A 42 0.60 17.95 0.38
C TYR A 42 0.20 17.14 1.61
N LYS A 43 -1.03 16.64 1.63
CA LYS A 43 -1.50 15.67 2.62
C LYS A 43 -2.66 14.86 2.07
N ILE A 44 -2.80 13.64 2.55
CA ILE A 44 -3.95 12.79 2.26
C ILE A 44 -4.66 12.38 3.54
N ASN A 45 -5.99 12.29 3.45
CA ASN A 45 -6.84 11.81 4.53
C ASN A 45 -7.35 10.42 4.17
N VAL A 46 -6.91 9.40 4.90
CA VAL A 46 -7.35 8.01 4.75
C VAL A 46 -8.41 7.71 5.78
N ARG A 47 -9.56 7.19 5.37
CA ARG A 47 -10.66 6.78 6.23
C ARG A 47 -10.89 5.29 6.09
N VAL A 48 -10.91 4.59 7.23
CA VAL A 48 -11.08 3.14 7.30
C VAL A 48 -12.22 2.81 8.26
N HIS A 49 -13.17 1.99 7.82
CA HIS A 49 -14.23 1.44 8.65
C HIS A 49 -14.08 -0.08 8.66
N THR A 50 -14.11 -0.65 9.85
CA THR A 50 -13.93 -2.08 10.08
C THR A 50 -15.17 -2.69 10.74
N ALA A 51 -15.29 -4.01 10.64
CA ALA A 51 -16.26 -4.77 11.42
C ALA A 51 -16.02 -4.61 12.93
N THR A 52 -17.04 -4.91 13.73
CA THR A 52 -17.08 -4.66 15.19
C THR A 52 -15.93 -5.35 15.97
N GLN A 53 -15.31 -6.37 15.41
CA GLN A 53 -14.26 -7.18 16.05
C GLN A 53 -12.83 -6.66 15.81
N SER A 54 -12.61 -5.80 14.83
CA SER A 54 -11.25 -5.34 14.47
C SER A 54 -11.10 -3.84 14.66
N ALA A 55 -10.01 -3.41 15.29
CA ALA A 55 -9.68 -1.99 15.43
C ALA A 55 -9.15 -1.42 14.10
N PRO A 56 -9.62 -0.24 13.64
CA PRO A 56 -9.15 0.36 12.39
C PRO A 56 -7.64 0.62 12.35
N THR A 57 -7.03 0.93 13.50
CA THR A 57 -5.59 1.11 13.65
C THR A 57 -4.81 -0.18 13.42
N GLN A 58 -5.30 -1.31 13.92
CA GLN A 58 -4.67 -2.61 13.74
C GLN A 58 -4.70 -3.04 12.28
N VAL A 59 -5.87 -2.94 11.64
CA VAL A 59 -6.04 -3.27 10.21
C VAL A 59 -5.17 -2.35 9.34
N TYR A 60 -5.08 -1.08 9.69
CA TYR A 60 -4.21 -0.13 9.00
C TYR A 60 -2.73 -0.50 9.08
N THR A 61 -2.23 -0.82 10.28
CA THR A 61 -0.84 -1.26 10.47
C THR A 61 -0.56 -2.59 9.77
N GLN A 62 -1.49 -3.53 9.82
CA GLN A 62 -1.36 -4.82 9.15
C GLN A 62 -1.27 -4.63 7.63
N ALA A 63 -2.13 -3.80 7.03
CA ALA A 63 -2.08 -3.51 5.60
C ALA A 63 -0.73 -2.93 5.18
N ILE A 64 -0.13 -2.02 5.97
CA ILE A 64 1.21 -1.48 5.68
C ILE A 64 2.27 -2.58 5.74
N ASN A 65 2.27 -3.41 6.78
CA ASN A 65 3.26 -4.49 6.93
C ASN A 65 3.15 -5.54 5.81
N ASP A 66 1.94 -5.84 5.36
CA ASP A 66 1.73 -6.78 4.27
C ASP A 66 2.16 -6.18 2.93
N LEU A 67 1.92 -4.87 2.73
CA LEU A 67 2.40 -4.15 1.55
C LEU A 67 3.93 -4.12 1.49
N ASP A 68 4.60 -3.84 2.60
CA ASP A 68 6.07 -3.82 2.68
C ASP A 68 6.69 -5.16 2.28
N LYS A 69 6.14 -6.27 2.80
CA LYS A 69 6.55 -7.63 2.41
C LYS A 69 6.31 -7.92 0.92
N GLU A 70 5.19 -7.48 0.36
CA GLU A 70 4.88 -7.68 -1.06
C GLU A 70 5.87 -6.92 -1.96
N LEU A 71 6.24 -5.69 -1.57
CA LEU A 71 7.23 -4.89 -2.29
C LEU A 71 8.64 -5.50 -2.19
N GLU A 72 9.02 -6.03 -1.03
CA GLU A 72 10.32 -6.70 -0.89
C GLU A 72 10.38 -7.98 -1.74
N ASN A 73 9.31 -8.78 -1.77
CA ASN A 73 9.22 -9.96 -2.63
C ASN A 73 9.33 -9.58 -4.12
N LEU A 74 8.64 -8.52 -4.55
CA LEU A 74 8.70 -8.02 -5.92
C LEU A 74 10.12 -7.56 -6.29
N LYS A 75 10.76 -6.81 -5.40
CA LYS A 75 12.13 -6.32 -5.59
C LYS A 75 13.12 -7.48 -5.71
N GLN A 76 13.01 -8.49 -4.84
CA GLN A 76 13.88 -9.65 -4.89
C GLN A 76 13.69 -10.44 -6.19
N ALA A 77 12.45 -10.68 -6.61
CA ALA A 77 12.15 -11.35 -7.87
C ALA A 77 12.74 -10.58 -9.07
N PHE A 78 12.63 -9.26 -9.07
CA PHE A 78 13.19 -8.41 -10.11
C PHE A 78 14.72 -8.46 -10.16
N GLU A 79 15.41 -8.34 -9.02
CA GLU A 79 16.88 -8.41 -8.98
C GLU A 79 17.42 -9.79 -9.39
N ASN A 80 16.69 -10.87 -9.04
CA ASN A 80 17.01 -12.23 -9.48
C ASN A 80 16.95 -12.36 -11.01
N GLU A 81 15.88 -11.86 -11.64
CA GLU A 81 15.74 -11.91 -13.10
C GLU A 81 16.73 -11.00 -13.83
N LYS A 82 17.04 -9.82 -13.27
CA LYS A 82 18.09 -8.94 -13.78
C LYS A 82 19.46 -9.61 -13.76
N THR A 83 19.79 -10.33 -12.68
CA THR A 83 21.04 -11.08 -12.56
C THR A 83 21.09 -12.19 -13.61
N ARG A 84 20.01 -12.98 -13.74
CA ARG A 84 19.89 -14.02 -14.77
C ARG A 84 20.04 -13.47 -16.19
N TYR A 85 19.48 -12.30 -16.47
CA TYR A 85 19.60 -11.65 -17.77
C TYR A 85 21.05 -11.23 -18.07
N ASN A 86 21.75 -10.66 -17.09
CA ASN A 86 23.14 -10.21 -17.25
C ASN A 86 24.13 -11.38 -17.44
N GLU A 87 23.84 -12.55 -16.86
CA GLU A 87 24.65 -13.76 -17.01
C GLU A 87 24.42 -14.49 -18.35
N ARG A 88 23.40 -14.10 -19.14
CA ARG A 88 23.19 -14.72 -20.45
C ARG A 88 24.35 -14.37 -21.38
N PRO A 89 24.98 -15.37 -22.03
CA PRO A 89 25.98 -15.09 -23.05
C PRO A 89 25.33 -14.25 -24.16
N LYS A 90 25.89 -13.06 -24.42
CA LYS A 90 25.49 -12.27 -25.57
C LYS A 90 25.92 -13.06 -26.82
N LEU A 91 24.96 -13.64 -27.53
CA LEU A 91 25.18 -14.14 -28.89
C LEU A 91 25.69 -12.95 -29.71
N GLY A 92 26.99 -12.98 -30.01
CA GLY A 92 27.62 -12.00 -30.89
C GLY A 92 27.01 -12.14 -32.29
N TYR A 93 26.69 -10.99 -32.88
CA TYR A 93 26.50 -10.89 -34.33
C TYR A 93 27.87 -10.83 -35.00
#